data_AF-A0A7V8ZDT8-F1
#
_entry.id   AF-A0A7V8ZDT8-F1
#
_cell.length_a   1.000
_cell.length_b   1.000
_cell.length_c   1.000
_cell.angle_alpha   90.00
_cell.angle_beta   90.00
_cell.angle_gamma   90.00
#
_symmetry.space_group_name_H-M   'P 1'
#
loop_
_entity.id
_entity.type
_entity.pdbx_description
1 polymer ?
#
loop_
_entity_poly.entity_id
_entity_poly.type
_entity_poly.pdbx_seq_one_letter_code
_entity_poly.pdbx_strand_id
1 'polypeptide(L)'
;KLRPATEDGVFFTGDSAGHCLPLTAEGIRTAFYFGIACGRELRRVLEGRATRETALRRYHAFSASHEWQFKWMLRAQQAVPRVPPRLLALALRGLESKTFLDWSFGHYLGIAHPSFAAGHQQQPRLAPPVAERAAA
;
A
#
# COMPACT_ATOMS: atom_id res chain seq x y z
N LYS A 1 -6.03 7.17 -8.56
CA LYS A 1 -4.76 7.04 -9.33
C LYS A 1 -3.62 7.29 -8.35
N LEU A 2 -2.51 6.56 -8.45
CA LEU A 2 -1.34 6.82 -7.62
C LEU A 2 -0.63 8.11 -8.08
N ARG A 3 -0.20 8.93 -7.10
CA ARG A 3 0.68 10.08 -7.34
C ARG A 3 2.14 9.66 -7.10
N PRO A 4 3.13 10.51 -7.45
CA PRO A 4 4.48 10.37 -6.90
C PRO A 4 4.43 10.33 -5.38
N ALA A 5 4.99 9.27 -4.79
CA ALA A 5 4.93 9.05 -3.33
C ALA A 5 5.92 9.92 -2.54
N THR A 6 6.74 10.73 -3.23
CA THR A 6 7.64 11.69 -2.62
C THR A 6 7.76 12.94 -3.48
N GLU A 7 7.85 14.10 -2.86
CA GLU A 7 8.03 15.40 -3.53
C GLU A 7 8.67 16.38 -2.54
N ASP A 8 9.66 17.17 -2.97
CA ASP A 8 10.33 18.21 -2.15
C ASP A 8 10.73 17.75 -0.73
N GLY A 9 11.18 16.50 -0.66
CA GLY A 9 11.63 15.88 0.58
C GLY A 9 10.50 15.43 1.53
N VAL A 10 9.25 15.45 1.08
CA VAL A 10 8.05 14.95 1.77
C VAL A 10 7.74 13.53 1.31
N PHE A 11 7.30 12.68 2.24
CA PHE A 11 6.74 11.36 1.96
C PHE A 11 5.21 11.45 1.96
N PHE A 12 4.55 10.94 0.92
CA PHE A 12 3.10 10.78 0.88
C PHE A 12 2.74 9.33 1.14
N THR A 13 1.82 9.09 2.07
CA THR A 13 1.29 7.75 2.37
C THR A 13 -0.21 7.79 2.63
N GLY A 14 -0.86 6.62 2.62
CA GLY A 14 -2.32 6.53 2.66
C GLY A 14 -3.01 7.35 1.57
N ASP A 15 -4.10 8.01 1.93
CA ASP A 15 -4.93 8.78 1.00
C ASP A 15 -4.18 9.94 0.34
N SER A 16 -3.23 10.55 1.04
CA SER A 16 -2.40 11.64 0.48
C SER A 16 -1.58 11.20 -0.74
N ALA A 17 -1.32 9.89 -0.88
CA ALA A 17 -0.63 9.27 -2.01
C ALA A 17 -1.58 8.57 -3.01
N GLY A 18 -2.88 8.54 -2.72
CA GLY A 18 -3.85 7.78 -3.50
C GLY A 18 -3.75 6.27 -3.28
N HIS A 19 -3.31 5.81 -2.10
CA HIS A 19 -3.24 4.39 -1.73
C HIS A 19 -4.62 3.79 -1.41
N CYS A 20 -5.61 4.03 -2.26
CA CYS A 20 -6.92 3.39 -2.24
C CYS A 20 -7.15 2.63 -3.55
N LEU A 21 -7.50 1.35 -3.44
CA LEU A 21 -7.75 0.46 -4.58
C LEU A 21 -9.03 0.91 -5.32
N PRO A 22 -8.94 1.34 -6.59
CA PRO A 22 -10.06 2.03 -7.25
C PRO A 22 -11.33 1.20 -7.41
N LEU A 23 -11.20 -0.07 -7.81
CA LEU A 23 -12.36 -0.93 -8.08
C LEU A 23 -13.13 -1.33 -6.81
N THR A 24 -12.41 -1.58 -5.71
CA THR A 24 -13.00 -2.06 -4.45
C THR A 24 -13.18 -0.98 -3.40
N ALA A 25 -12.72 0.26 -3.69
CA ALA A 25 -12.66 1.37 -2.74
C ALA A 25 -11.95 1.03 -1.41
N GLU A 26 -10.97 0.13 -1.44
CA GLU A 26 -10.27 -0.30 -0.23
C GLU A 26 -9.02 0.56 -0.02
N GLY A 27 -9.00 1.35 1.06
CA GLY A 27 -7.84 2.15 1.45
C GLY A 27 -7.08 1.62 2.67
N ILE A 28 -7.73 0.88 3.56
CA ILE A 28 -7.16 0.56 4.88
C ILE A 28 -5.90 -0.32 4.80
N ARG A 29 -5.94 -1.44 4.06
CA ARG A 29 -4.79 -2.35 3.94
C ARG A 29 -3.64 -1.72 3.19
N THR A 30 -3.92 -1.04 2.08
CA THR A 30 -2.92 -0.35 1.27
C THR A 30 -2.28 0.80 2.05
N ALA A 31 -3.07 1.63 2.75
CA ALA A 31 -2.52 2.68 3.61
C ALA A 31 -1.58 2.11 4.67
N PHE A 32 -1.96 1.00 5.33
CA PHE A 32 -1.11 0.35 6.31
C PHE A 32 0.17 -0.25 5.70
N TYR A 33 0.04 -0.95 4.57
CA TYR A 33 1.15 -1.55 3.83
C TYR A 33 2.20 -0.52 3.40
N PHE A 34 1.77 0.56 2.73
CA PHE A 34 2.66 1.65 2.31
C PHE A 34 3.15 2.48 3.50
N GLY A 35 2.35 2.60 4.57
CA GLY A 35 2.76 3.22 5.83
C GLY A 35 3.93 2.48 6.48
N ILE A 36 3.88 1.15 6.55
CA ILE A 36 4.98 0.33 7.06
C ILE A 36 6.23 0.50 6.19
N ALA A 37 6.09 0.51 4.86
CA ALA A 37 7.22 0.71 3.96
C ALA A 37 7.88 2.08 4.16
N CYS A 38 7.08 3.14 4.27
CA CYS A 38 7.57 4.50 4.59
C CYS A 38 8.28 4.53 5.94
N GLY A 39 7.65 4.01 7.00
CA GLY A 39 8.22 3.97 8.34
C GLY A 39 9.55 3.21 8.41
N ARG A 40 9.70 2.12 7.63
CA ARG A 40 10.96 1.38 7.52
C ARG A 40 12.09 2.23 6.93
N GLU A 41 11.81 3.05 5.93
CA GLU A 41 12.80 3.95 5.35
C GLU A 41 13.12 5.12 6.30
N LEU A 42 12.12 5.71 6.97
CA LEU A 42 12.32 6.72 8.01
C LEU A 42 13.23 6.21 9.14
N ARG A 43 12.99 4.99 9.61
CA ARG A 43 13.81 4.34 10.64
C ARG A 43 15.27 4.20 10.21
N ARG A 44 15.54 3.88 8.94
CA ARG A 44 16.93 3.80 8.42
C ARG A 44 17.63 5.16 8.49
N VAL A 45 16.92 6.25 8.21
CA VAL A 45 17.46 7.60 8.28
C VAL A 45 17.75 7.99 9.73
N LEU A 46 16.80 7.77 10.63
CA LEU A 46 16.96 8.10 12.05
C LEU A 46 18.10 7.32 12.72
N GLU A 47 18.35 6.09 12.28
CA GLU A 47 19.46 5.25 12.78
C GLU A 47 20.79 5.51 12.04
N GLY A 48 20.87 6.50 11.14
CA GLY A 48 22.08 6.83 10.38
C GLY A 48 22.48 5.79 9.32
N ARG A 49 21.60 4.84 9.01
CA ARG A 49 21.84 3.73 8.05
C ARG A 49 21.50 4.08 6.61
N ALA A 50 20.90 5.25 6.36
CA ALA A 50 20.61 5.78 5.04
C ALA A 50 20.50 7.32 5.07
N THR A 51 20.79 7.97 3.94
CA THR A 51 20.49 9.40 3.79
C THR A 51 19.00 9.63 3.50
N ARG A 52 18.52 10.86 3.74
CA ARG A 52 17.14 11.26 3.44
C ARG A 52 16.79 11.03 1.98
N GLU A 53 17.68 11.41 1.07
CA GLU A 53 17.50 11.31 -0.39
C GLU A 53 17.39 9.86 -0.83
N THR A 54 18.17 8.97 -0.18
CA THR A 54 18.12 7.53 -0.45
C THR A 54 16.81 6.93 0.02
N ALA A 55 16.33 7.30 1.21
CA ALA A 55 15.05 6.85 1.74
C ALA A 55 13.87 7.29 0.85
N LEU A 56 13.85 8.55 0.42
CA LEU A 56 12.84 9.09 -0.50
C LEU A 56 12.80 8.30 -1.82
N ARG A 57 13.97 8.11 -2.45
CA ARG A 57 14.07 7.37 -3.72
C ARG A 57 13.60 5.92 -3.59
N ARG A 58 13.99 5.23 -2.51
CA ARG A 58 13.60 3.83 -2.25
C ARG A 58 12.10 3.71 -2.03
N TYR A 59 11.53 4.58 -1.20
CA TYR A 59 10.10 4.58 -0.95
C TYR A 59 9.29 4.92 -2.21
N HIS A 60 9.73 5.93 -2.97
CA HIS A 60 9.13 6.28 -4.25
C HIS A 60 9.12 5.10 -5.22
N ALA A 61 10.27 4.45 -5.42
CA ALA A 61 10.38 3.27 -6.28
C ALA A 61 9.46 2.12 -5.82
N PHE A 62 9.37 1.90 -4.50
CA PHE A 62 8.47 0.92 -3.91
C PHE A 62 7.00 1.23 -4.24
N SER A 63 6.53 2.46 -4.00
CA SER A 63 5.16 2.86 -4.34
C SER A 63 4.90 2.77 -5.84
N ALA A 64 5.82 3.27 -6.67
CA ALA A 64 5.70 3.24 -8.13
C ALA A 64 5.64 1.81 -8.71
N SER A 65 6.30 0.83 -8.08
CA SER A 65 6.19 -0.58 -8.49
C SER A 65 4.77 -1.15 -8.38
N HIS A 66 3.89 -0.50 -7.61
CA HIS A 66 2.49 -0.88 -7.46
C HIS A 66 1.55 -0.13 -8.43
N GLU A 67 2.07 0.74 -9.30
CA GLU A 67 1.24 1.60 -10.16
C GLU A 67 0.36 0.78 -11.12
N TRP A 68 0.87 -0.34 -11.61
CA TRP A 68 0.18 -1.16 -12.60
C TRP A 68 -1.09 -1.80 -12.03
N GLN A 69 -1.09 -2.26 -10.76
CA GLN A 69 -2.27 -2.82 -10.10
C GLN A 69 -3.37 -1.77 -10.00
N PHE A 70 -3.03 -0.55 -9.57
CA PHE A 70 -3.99 0.55 -9.44
C PHE A 70 -4.53 0.98 -10.81
N LYS A 71 -3.69 1.01 -11.85
CA LYS A 71 -4.11 1.30 -13.23
C LYS A 71 -5.10 0.26 -13.74
N TRP A 72 -4.83 -1.03 -13.52
CA TRP A 72 -5.75 -2.10 -13.94
C TRP A 72 -7.07 -2.08 -13.19
N MET A 73 -7.05 -1.88 -11.87
CA MET A 73 -8.27 -1.74 -11.09
C MET A 73 -9.09 -0.53 -11.52
N LEU A 74 -8.46 0.61 -11.81
CA LEU A 74 -9.16 1.78 -12.34
C LEU A 74 -9.80 1.51 -13.71
N ARG A 75 -9.08 0.81 -14.60
CA ARG A 75 -9.62 0.41 -15.91
C ARG A 75 -10.83 -0.51 -15.75
N ALA A 76 -10.75 -1.50 -14.86
CA ALA A 76 -11.86 -2.39 -14.56
C ALA A 76 -13.07 -1.60 -14.02
N GLN A 77 -12.85 -0.69 -13.06
CA GLN A 77 -13.89 0.18 -12.52
C GLN A 77 -14.59 1.00 -13.61
N GLN A 78 -13.83 1.52 -14.57
CA GLN A 78 -14.37 2.27 -15.71
C GLN A 78 -15.06 1.37 -16.73
N ALA A 79 -14.61 0.13 -16.90
CA ALA A 79 -15.17 -0.80 -17.86
C ALA A 79 -16.53 -1.34 -17.41
N VAL A 80 -16.70 -1.69 -16.13
CA VAL A 80 -17.91 -2.35 -15.60
C VAL A 80 -19.21 -1.63 -15.99
N PRO A 81 -19.36 -0.30 -15.83
CA PRO A 81 -20.59 0.41 -16.22
C PRO A 81 -20.89 0.40 -17.72
N ARG A 82 -19.90 0.07 -18.57
CA ARG A 82 -20.03 0.05 -20.03
C ARG A 82 -20.32 -1.35 -20.57
N VAL A 83 -20.34 -2.37 -19.72
CA VAL A 83 -20.62 -3.76 -20.12
C VAL A 83 -22.13 -3.96 -20.27
N PRO A 84 -22.62 -4.48 -21.42
CA PRO A 84 -24.02 -4.83 -21.58
C PRO A 84 -24.52 -5.77 -20.47
N PRO A 85 -25.71 -5.56 -19.88
CA PRO A 85 -26.18 -6.32 -18.71
C PRO A 85 -26.14 -7.85 -18.86
N ARG A 86 -26.42 -8.38 -20.06
CA ARG A 86 -26.38 -9.83 -20.33
C ARG A 86 -24.97 -10.40 -20.24
N LEU A 87 -23.98 -9.66 -20.73
CA LEU A 87 -22.57 -10.06 -20.65
C LEU A 87 -22.06 -9.94 -19.22
N LEU A 88 -22.49 -8.91 -18.49
CA LEU A 88 -22.17 -8.76 -17.07
C LEU A 88 -22.73 -9.93 -16.25
N ALA A 89 -24.00 -10.31 -16.47
CA ALA A 89 -24.61 -11.45 -15.79
C ALA A 89 -23.88 -12.78 -16.08
N LEU A 90 -23.45 -12.98 -17.33
CA LEU A 90 -22.65 -14.16 -17.70
C LEU A 90 -21.28 -14.15 -17.01
N ALA A 91 -20.62 -12.98 -16.98
CA ALA A 91 -19.34 -12.81 -16.31
C ALA A 91 -19.46 -13.13 -14.81
N LEU A 92 -20.50 -12.62 -14.14
CA LEU A 92 -20.76 -12.87 -12.71
C LEU A 92 -20.93 -14.36 -12.41
N ARG A 93 -21.66 -15.11 -13.25
CA ARG A 93 -21.76 -16.58 -13.11
C ARG A 93 -20.41 -17.27 -13.23
N GLY A 94 -19.51 -16.77 -14.07
CA GLY A 94 -18.14 -17.27 -14.17
C GLY A 94 -17.33 -17.05 -12.89
N LEU A 95 -17.61 -15.97 -12.14
CA LEU A 95 -16.93 -15.66 -10.88
C LEU A 95 -17.34 -16.61 -9.74
N GLU A 96 -18.41 -17.39 -9.88
CA GLU A 96 -18.89 -18.33 -8.84
C GLU A 96 -18.00 -19.57 -8.70
N SER A 97 -17.08 -19.80 -9.64
CA SER A 97 -16.12 -20.90 -9.55
C SER A 97 -15.18 -20.72 -8.35
N LYS A 98 -15.13 -21.71 -7.46
CA LYS A 98 -14.21 -21.73 -6.32
C LYS A 98 -12.75 -21.53 -6.74
N THR A 99 -12.31 -22.18 -7.81
CA THR A 99 -10.95 -22.03 -8.33
C THR A 99 -10.66 -20.60 -8.76
N PHE A 100 -11.63 -19.94 -9.39
CA PHE A 100 -11.51 -18.54 -9.78
C PHE A 100 -11.48 -17.62 -8.56
N LEU A 101 -12.34 -17.85 -7.58
CA LEU A 101 -12.37 -17.07 -6.33
C LEU A 101 -11.04 -17.18 -5.59
N ASP A 102 -10.55 -18.40 -5.35
CA ASP A 102 -9.30 -18.61 -4.62
C ASP A 102 -8.10 -17.94 -5.34
N TRP A 103 -8.05 -18.05 -6.68
CA TRP A 103 -7.04 -17.39 -7.50
C TRP A 103 -7.13 -15.86 -7.45
N SER A 104 -8.33 -15.30 -7.67
CA SER A 104 -8.54 -13.84 -7.75
C SER A 104 -8.34 -13.18 -6.40
N PHE A 105 -8.82 -13.77 -5.30
CA PHE A 105 -8.56 -13.29 -3.95
C PHE A 105 -7.08 -13.42 -3.59
N GLY A 106 -6.40 -14.49 -4.01
CA GLY A 106 -4.95 -14.62 -3.83
C GLY A 106 -4.18 -13.47 -4.48
N HIS A 107 -4.53 -13.13 -5.72
CA HIS A 107 -3.94 -11.98 -6.42
C HIS A 107 -4.30 -10.64 -5.78
N TYR A 108 -5.56 -10.46 -5.37
CA TYR A 108 -6.03 -9.25 -4.69
C TYR A 108 -5.35 -9.02 -3.34
N LEU A 109 -5.22 -10.07 -2.53
CA LEU A 109 -4.49 -10.01 -1.26
C LEU A 109 -3.00 -9.76 -1.49
N GLY A 110 -2.44 -10.28 -2.58
CA GLY A 110 -1.05 -10.05 -2.99
C GLY A 110 -0.70 -8.58 -3.27
N ILE A 111 -1.67 -7.72 -3.60
CA ILE A 111 -1.44 -6.28 -3.83
C ILE A 111 -0.89 -5.59 -2.57
N ALA A 112 -1.35 -6.00 -1.40
CA ALA A 112 -0.94 -5.48 -0.10
C ALA A 112 -0.98 -6.62 0.92
N HIS A 113 0.00 -7.53 0.82
CA HIS A 113 -0.03 -8.77 1.58
C HIS A 113 0.25 -8.55 3.08
N PRO A 114 -0.54 -9.13 4.00
CA PRO A 114 -0.42 -8.87 5.45
C PRO A 114 0.91 -9.36 6.05
N SER A 115 1.57 -10.36 5.44
CA SER A 115 2.90 -10.80 5.88
C SER A 115 3.95 -9.69 5.85
N PHE A 116 3.74 -8.63 5.05
CA PHE A 116 4.62 -7.48 5.02
C PHE A 116 4.69 -6.76 6.39
N ALA A 117 3.63 -6.84 7.19
CA ALA A 117 3.61 -6.34 8.57
C ALA A 117 4.30 -7.31 9.56
N ALA A 118 4.19 -8.62 9.33
CA ALA A 118 4.72 -9.66 10.23
C ALA A 118 6.25 -9.65 10.35
N GLY A 119 6.98 -9.14 9.35
CA GLY A 119 8.45 -8.98 9.38
C GLY A 119 9.00 -8.03 10.46
N HIS A 120 8.18 -7.56 11.40
CA HIS A 120 8.56 -6.75 12.56
C HIS A 120 8.24 -7.40 13.92
N GLN A 121 7.82 -8.67 13.97
CA GLN A 121 7.58 -9.38 15.24
C GLN A 121 8.86 -9.64 16.09
N GLN A 122 10.05 -9.18 15.66
CA GLN A 122 11.22 -9.08 16.54
C GLN A 122 11.16 -7.76 17.36
N GLN A 123 10.44 -7.83 18.48
CA GLN A 123 10.43 -6.99 19.71
C GLN A 123 10.68 -5.46 19.60
N PRO A 124 9.71 -4.62 20.03
CA PRO A 124 10.05 -3.33 20.60
C PRO A 124 10.46 -3.52 22.07
N ARG A 125 11.77 -3.41 22.35
CA ARG A 125 12.19 -2.90 23.67
C ARG A 125 11.64 -1.48 23.74
N LEU A 126 10.58 -1.27 24.52
CA LEU A 126 10.11 0.07 24.85
C LEU A 126 11.31 0.82 25.43
N ALA A 127 11.80 1.84 24.72
CA ALA A 127 12.77 2.75 25.29
C ALA A 127 12.10 3.42 26.49
N PRO A 128 12.76 3.52 27.66
CA PRO A 128 12.19 4.24 28.78
C PRO A 128 11.92 5.69 28.36
N PRO A 129 10.84 6.32 28.88
CA PRO A 129 10.51 7.70 28.57
C PRO A 129 11.73 8.58 28.83
N VAL A 130 12.00 9.50 27.91
CA VAL A 130 13.04 10.53 28.08
C VAL A 130 12.64 11.32 29.32
N ALA A 131 13.37 11.13 30.41
CA ALA A 131 13.20 11.89 31.63
C ALA A 131 13.37 13.38 31.28
N GLU A 132 12.32 14.12 31.52
CA GLU A 132 12.23 15.57 31.44
C GLU A 132 13.41 16.18 32.20
N ARG A 133 14.38 16.74 31.47
CA ARG A 133 15.39 17.62 32.09
C ARG A 133 14.72 18.95 32.38
N ALA A 134 13.97 19.00 33.48
CA ALA A 134 13.55 20.23 34.12
C ALA A 134 14.59 20.61 35.20
N ALA A 135 15.15 21.81 35.03
CA ALA A 135 15.75 22.69 36.04
C ALA A 135 16.97 22.19 36.85
N ALA A 136 18.14 22.71 36.49
CA ALA A 136 19.14 23.21 37.41
C ALA A 136 19.74 24.51 36.83
#